data_AF-A0A9D7QUB3-F1
#
_entry.id   AF-A0A9D7QUB3-F1
#
_cell.length_a   1.000
_cell.length_b   1.000
_cell.length_c   1.000
_cell.angle_alpha   90.00
_cell.angle_beta   90.00
_cell.angle_gamma   90.00
#
_symmetry.space_group_name_H-M   'P 1'
#
loop_
_entity.id
_entity.type
_entity.pdbx_description
1 polymer ?
#
loop_
_entity_poly.entity_id
_entity_poly.type
_entity_poly.pdbx_seq_one_letter_code
_entity_poly.pdbx_strand_id
1 'polypeptide(L)'
;MNFTLSYNDPNKLWISFPKGANGAKVYQSNDGGASWTNITTPTLDGLEIETMVHQYGTDGGVYLGTYHGPVFYRNATMPDWDEFGTGLPYISYPLRMVPFYRDNKLRLATWHLGIWENELYEPSSLVADFSSNFEAFYCPGDTLKFVPHSVASAGATYQWSFPGRITGVFHSNVSCHNL
;
A
#
# COMPACT_ATOMS: atom_id res chain seq x y z
N MET A 1 4.29 16.41 -5.37
CA MET A 1 5.14 15.63 -4.47
C MET A 1 4.30 14.49 -3.95
N ASN A 2 4.82 13.27 -3.98
CA ASN A 2 4.16 12.08 -3.46
C ASN A 2 4.94 11.56 -2.26
N PHE A 3 4.27 10.87 -1.34
CA PHE A 3 4.92 10.19 -0.23
C PHE A 3 4.18 8.92 0.13
N THR A 4 4.91 7.97 0.72
CA THR A 4 4.35 6.75 1.31
C THR A 4 5.15 6.38 2.55
N LEU A 5 4.49 5.71 3.50
CA LEU A 5 5.07 5.34 4.79
C LEU A 5 5.23 3.82 4.85
N SER A 6 6.24 3.37 5.58
CA SER A 6 6.38 1.96 5.92
C SER A 6 5.24 1.53 6.84
N TYR A 7 4.78 0.29 6.68
CA TYR A 7 3.71 -0.26 7.51
C TYR A 7 4.18 -0.68 8.91
N ASN A 8 5.48 -0.98 9.06
CA ASN A 8 6.06 -1.56 10.28
C ASN A 8 7.16 -0.71 10.92
N ASP A 9 7.59 0.38 10.28
CA ASP A 9 8.57 1.30 10.84
C ASP A 9 8.13 2.76 10.65
N PRO A 10 7.73 3.47 11.72
CA PRO A 10 7.28 4.86 11.63
C PRO A 10 8.37 5.84 11.18
N ASN A 11 9.65 5.46 11.24
CA ASN A 11 10.76 6.30 10.80
C ASN A 11 11.11 6.10 9.32
N LYS A 12 10.56 5.05 8.69
CA LYS A 12 10.84 4.70 7.29
C LYS A 12 9.76 5.24 6.37
N LEU A 13 10.15 6.13 5.47
CA LEU A 13 9.26 6.74 4.49
C LEU A 13 9.97 7.05 3.19
N TRP A 14 9.18 7.20 2.13
CA TRP A 14 9.66 7.55 0.80
C TRP A 14 8.92 8.77 0.30
N ILE A 15 9.62 9.57 -0.50
CA ILE A 15 9.05 10.70 -1.23
C ILE A 15 9.49 10.65 -2.68
N SER A 16 8.63 11.19 -3.57
CA SER A 16 9.02 11.48 -4.94
C SER A 16 8.55 12.84 -5.41
N PHE A 17 9.31 13.38 -6.36
CA PHE A 17 9.03 14.64 -7.01
C PHE A 17 8.61 14.36 -8.46
N PRO A 18 7.37 14.67 -8.86
CA PRO A 18 6.88 14.38 -10.21
C PRO A 18 7.81 14.89 -11.30
N LYS A 19 8.28 16.14 -11.18
CA LYS A 19 9.22 16.76 -12.13
C LYS A 19 10.62 16.92 -11.55
N GLY A 20 11.06 15.99 -10.70
CA GLY A 20 12.43 15.96 -10.18
C GLY A 20 13.46 15.88 -11.31
N ALA A 21 14.62 16.49 -11.14
CA ALA A 21 15.70 16.41 -12.12
C ALA A 21 16.21 14.97 -12.27
N ASN A 22 16.85 14.66 -13.41
CA ASN A 22 17.54 13.38 -13.59
C ASN A 22 18.53 13.13 -12.47
N GLY A 23 18.58 11.88 -12.01
CA GLY A 23 19.33 11.50 -10.80
C GLY A 23 18.78 12.04 -9.48
N ALA A 24 17.64 12.74 -9.41
CA ALA A 24 17.12 13.38 -8.20
C ALA A 24 15.58 13.41 -8.14
N LYS A 25 14.94 12.23 -8.18
CA LYS A 25 13.47 12.08 -8.26
C LYS A 25 12.84 11.41 -7.06
N VAL A 26 13.53 10.44 -6.45
CA VAL A 26 13.00 9.58 -5.37
C VAL A 26 13.99 9.50 -4.21
N TYR A 27 13.47 9.67 -3.00
CA TYR A 27 14.26 9.66 -1.78
C TYR A 27 13.60 8.77 -0.73
N GLN A 28 14.44 8.22 0.14
CA GLN A 28 14.05 7.43 1.31
C GLN A 28 14.64 8.05 2.57
N SER A 29 13.86 8.06 3.64
CA SER A 29 14.31 8.37 5.00
C SER A 29 14.16 7.11 5.86
N ASN A 30 15.08 6.95 6.82
CA ASN A 30 15.00 5.92 7.88
C ASN A 30 14.97 6.55 9.30
N ASP A 31 14.80 7.87 9.41
CA ASP A 31 14.85 8.64 10.66
C ASP A 31 13.69 9.65 10.79
N GLY A 32 12.53 9.32 10.21
CA GLY A 32 11.34 10.16 10.30
C GLY A 32 11.42 11.46 9.49
N GLY A 33 12.34 11.55 8.54
CA GLY A 33 12.50 12.67 7.61
C GLY A 33 13.59 13.66 8.02
N ALA A 34 14.39 13.35 9.04
CA ALA A 34 15.51 14.18 9.45
C ALA A 34 16.67 14.12 8.44
N SER A 35 16.87 12.99 7.76
CA SER A 35 17.80 12.82 6.66
C SER A 35 17.20 12.02 5.50
N TRP A 36 17.72 12.26 4.29
CA TRP A 36 17.20 11.67 3.07
C TRP A 36 18.31 11.05 2.24
N THR A 37 18.15 9.79 1.89
CA THR A 37 19.00 9.06 0.94
C THR A 37 18.34 9.08 -0.43
N ASN A 38 19.06 9.54 -1.44
CA ASN A 38 18.60 9.50 -2.82
C ASN A 38 18.66 8.04 -3.33
N ILE A 39 17.52 7.53 -3.79
CA ILE A 39 17.38 6.18 -4.34
C ILE A 39 17.02 6.20 -5.84
N THR A 40 17.16 7.36 -6.48
CA THR A 40 17.01 7.54 -7.93
C THR A 40 18.16 6.86 -8.66
N THR A 41 17.85 6.20 -9.77
CA THR A 41 18.82 5.63 -10.69
C THR A 41 18.58 6.17 -12.11
N PRO A 42 19.53 5.99 -13.05
CA PRO A 42 19.36 6.42 -14.43
C PRO A 42 18.12 5.81 -15.13
N THR A 43 17.60 4.68 -14.64
CA THR A 43 16.37 4.04 -15.12
C THR A 43 15.15 4.96 -15.01
N LEU A 44 15.17 5.93 -14.08
CA LEU A 44 14.09 6.90 -13.91
C LEU A 44 14.32 8.21 -14.69
N ASP A 45 15.42 8.35 -15.44
CA ASP A 45 15.74 9.60 -16.14
C ASP A 45 14.73 9.89 -17.26
N GLY A 46 14.35 11.16 -17.40
CA GLY A 46 13.32 11.59 -18.35
C GLY A 46 11.88 11.23 -17.97
N LEU A 47 11.66 10.45 -16.89
CA LEU A 47 10.33 10.07 -16.42
C LEU A 47 9.80 11.05 -15.37
N GLU A 48 8.48 11.26 -15.38
CA GLU A 48 7.78 12.00 -14.33
C GLU A 48 7.08 11.03 -13.37
N ILE A 49 7.27 11.18 -12.06
CA ILE A 49 6.74 10.25 -11.04
C ILE A 49 5.43 10.78 -10.43
N GLU A 50 4.30 10.30 -10.93
CA GLU A 50 2.98 10.84 -10.60
C GLU A 50 2.35 10.22 -9.35
N THR A 51 2.65 8.95 -9.05
CA THR A 51 2.11 8.29 -7.86
C THR A 51 3.11 7.30 -7.28
N MET A 52 3.01 7.03 -5.99
CA MET A 52 3.91 6.16 -5.24
C MET A 52 3.10 5.39 -4.18
N VAL A 53 3.40 4.10 -3.99
CA VAL A 53 2.82 3.34 -2.88
C VAL A 53 3.75 2.24 -2.39
N HIS A 54 3.86 2.10 -1.07
CA HIS A 54 4.56 0.99 -0.43
C HIS A 54 3.68 -0.27 -0.42
N GLN A 55 4.28 -1.42 -0.76
CA GLN A 55 3.67 -2.73 -0.61
C GLN A 55 3.98 -3.30 0.78
N TYR A 56 2.95 -3.49 1.58
CA TYR A 56 3.10 -4.00 2.94
C TYR A 56 3.44 -5.49 2.91
N GLY A 57 4.12 -5.96 3.96
CA GLY A 57 4.58 -7.35 4.02
C GLY A 57 5.72 -7.68 3.05
N THR A 58 6.44 -6.66 2.56
CA THR A 58 7.68 -6.81 1.77
C THR A 58 8.85 -6.12 2.47
N ASP A 59 10.07 -6.41 2.04
CA ASP A 59 11.26 -5.68 2.50
C ASP A 59 11.40 -4.32 1.80
N GLY A 60 10.50 -3.39 2.14
CA GLY A 60 10.54 -2.01 1.63
C GLY A 60 10.15 -1.86 0.16
N GLY A 61 9.34 -2.77 -0.38
CA GLY A 61 8.82 -2.71 -1.74
C GLY A 61 8.01 -1.45 -2.02
N VAL A 62 8.36 -0.69 -3.05
CA VAL A 62 7.66 0.53 -3.46
C VAL A 62 7.39 0.50 -4.95
N TYR A 63 6.15 0.82 -5.31
CA TYR A 63 5.76 1.04 -6.70
C TYR A 63 5.74 2.53 -7.04
N LEU A 64 6.14 2.86 -8.27
CA LEU A 64 6.06 4.20 -8.85
C LEU A 64 5.21 4.17 -10.12
N GLY A 65 4.16 4.99 -10.20
CA GLY A 65 3.45 5.22 -11.45
C GLY A 65 4.05 6.41 -12.19
N THR A 66 4.35 6.25 -13.47
CA THR A 66 4.97 7.30 -14.30
C THR A 66 3.99 7.93 -15.28
N TYR A 67 4.19 9.21 -15.58
CA TYR A 67 3.42 9.91 -16.61
C TYR A 67 3.80 9.36 -17.99
N HIS A 68 2.81 8.91 -18.76
CA HIS A 68 3.01 8.33 -20.10
C HIS A 68 4.05 7.20 -20.17
N GLY A 69 4.07 6.35 -19.14
CA GLY A 69 5.05 5.29 -19.04
C GLY A 69 4.59 4.12 -18.19
N PRO A 70 5.49 3.17 -17.93
CA PRO A 70 5.20 1.99 -17.13
C PRO A 70 5.12 2.32 -15.64
N VAL A 71 4.71 1.33 -14.86
CA VAL A 71 4.91 1.35 -13.42
C VAL A 71 6.29 0.77 -13.13
N PHE A 72 6.98 1.26 -12.12
CA PHE A 72 8.24 0.68 -11.65
C PHE A 72 8.06 0.08 -10.27
N TYR A 73 8.87 -0.92 -9.94
CA TYR A 73 8.95 -1.50 -8.61
C TYR A 73 10.41 -1.58 -8.12
N ARG A 74 10.61 -1.38 -6.82
CA ARG A 74 11.90 -1.64 -6.16
C ARG A 74 11.69 -2.02 -4.70
N ASN A 75 12.43 -3.03 -4.23
CA ASN A 75 12.56 -3.37 -2.82
C ASN A 75 14.01 -3.15 -2.32
N ALA A 76 14.28 -3.39 -1.04
CA ALA A 76 15.59 -3.14 -0.43
C ALA A 76 16.73 -4.04 -0.96
N THR A 77 16.42 -5.19 -1.54
CA THR A 77 17.41 -6.13 -2.08
C THR A 77 17.76 -5.85 -3.55
N MET A 78 16.93 -5.06 -4.24
CA MET A 78 17.10 -4.77 -5.66
C MET A 78 18.12 -3.64 -5.89
N PRO A 79 19.08 -3.83 -6.82
CA PRO A 79 20.07 -2.81 -7.14
C PRO A 79 19.48 -1.61 -7.89
N ASP A 80 18.38 -1.82 -8.61
CA ASP A 80 17.72 -0.83 -9.46
C ASP A 80 16.19 -0.96 -9.42
N TRP A 81 15.49 0.02 -9.98
CA TRP A 81 14.06 -0.02 -10.29
C TRP A 81 13.81 -0.94 -11.48
N ASP A 82 12.80 -1.80 -11.35
CA ASP A 82 12.42 -2.74 -12.39
C ASP A 82 11.11 -2.36 -13.06
N GLU A 83 11.06 -2.65 -14.36
CA GLU A 83 9.89 -2.74 -15.24
C GLU A 83 8.69 -3.43 -14.58
N PHE A 84 7.62 -2.73 -14.18
CA PHE A 84 6.43 -3.39 -13.65
C PHE A 84 5.14 -3.08 -14.43
N GLY A 85 4.43 -4.16 -14.76
CA GLY A 85 3.18 -4.12 -15.49
C GLY A 85 3.39 -4.05 -17.01
N THR A 86 2.46 -4.66 -17.74
CA THR A 86 2.43 -4.63 -19.20
C THR A 86 1.02 -4.27 -19.67
N GLY A 87 0.91 -3.74 -20.89
CA GLY A 87 -0.39 -3.45 -21.51
C GLY A 87 -1.05 -2.13 -21.12
N LEU A 88 -0.41 -1.31 -20.28
CA LEU A 88 -0.80 0.08 -20.08
C LEU A 88 -0.61 0.85 -21.41
N PRO A 89 -1.63 1.58 -21.90
CA PRO A 89 -1.48 2.46 -23.05
C PRO A 89 -0.38 3.49 -22.78
N TYR A 90 0.42 3.80 -23.79
CA TYR A 90 1.51 4.77 -23.67
C TYR A 90 1.03 6.13 -23.16
N ILE A 91 -0.19 6.55 -23.51
CA ILE A 91 -0.79 7.79 -23.01
C ILE A 91 -1.56 7.51 -21.71
N SER A 92 -0.84 7.14 -20.64
CA SER A 92 -1.41 6.94 -19.31
C SER A 92 -1.16 8.15 -18.41
N TYR A 93 -2.12 8.41 -17.51
CA TYR A 93 -2.09 9.51 -16.53
C TYR A 93 -2.42 8.94 -15.15
N PRO A 94 -1.43 8.45 -14.39
CA PRO A 94 -1.65 7.90 -13.06
C PRO A 94 -2.30 8.91 -12.11
N LEU A 95 -3.35 8.49 -11.40
CA LEU A 95 -3.98 9.30 -10.34
C LEU A 95 -3.67 8.74 -8.95
N ARG A 96 -3.87 7.43 -8.78
CA ARG A 96 -3.64 6.76 -7.51
C ARG A 96 -3.37 5.29 -7.74
N MET A 97 -2.41 4.77 -6.99
CA MET A 97 -2.09 3.35 -6.95
C MET A 97 -2.36 2.77 -5.57
N VAL A 98 -2.97 1.59 -5.52
CA VAL A 98 -3.29 0.89 -4.26
C VAL A 98 -3.06 -0.62 -4.40
N PRO A 99 -2.27 -1.23 -3.50
CA PRO A 99 -2.24 -2.68 -3.36
C PRO A 99 -3.58 -3.20 -2.83
N PHE A 100 -4.08 -4.25 -3.44
CA PHE A 100 -5.26 -4.99 -3.04
C PHE A 100 -4.85 -6.40 -2.60
N TYR A 101 -4.42 -6.49 -1.34
CA TYR A 101 -3.76 -7.68 -0.78
C TYR A 101 -4.63 -8.94 -0.80
N ARG A 102 -5.95 -8.79 -0.64
CA ARG A 102 -6.90 -9.92 -0.65
C ARG A 102 -6.76 -10.80 -1.89
N ASP A 103 -6.62 -10.16 -3.05
CA ASP A 103 -6.60 -10.84 -4.35
C ASP A 103 -5.19 -10.79 -5.00
N ASN A 104 -4.17 -10.34 -4.25
CA ASN A 104 -2.79 -10.17 -4.72
C ASN A 104 -2.67 -9.29 -5.98
N LYS A 105 -3.40 -8.17 -6.04
CA LYS A 105 -3.40 -7.26 -7.19
C LYS A 105 -2.88 -5.87 -6.83
N LEU A 106 -2.22 -5.21 -7.77
CA LEU A 106 -2.01 -3.76 -7.76
C LEU A 106 -3.06 -3.09 -8.64
N ARG A 107 -3.75 -2.08 -8.10
CA ARG A 107 -4.71 -1.27 -8.85
C ARG A 107 -4.14 0.11 -9.12
N LEU A 108 -4.14 0.51 -10.39
CA LEU A 108 -3.76 1.84 -10.83
C LEU A 108 -4.97 2.54 -11.45
N ALA A 109 -5.45 3.60 -10.80
CA ALA A 109 -6.44 4.50 -11.38
C ALA A 109 -5.76 5.50 -12.32
N THR A 110 -6.36 5.71 -13.50
CA THR A 110 -5.83 6.60 -14.54
C THR A 110 -6.87 7.62 -14.97
N TRP A 111 -6.41 8.79 -15.39
CA TRP A 111 -7.29 9.77 -16.03
C TRP A 111 -7.75 9.23 -17.39
N HIS A 112 -9.07 9.21 -17.61
CA HIS A 112 -9.74 8.81 -18.87
C HIS A 112 -9.64 7.33 -19.31
N LEU A 113 -8.76 6.52 -18.70
CA LEU A 113 -8.57 5.11 -19.08
C LEU A 113 -9.05 4.12 -18.00
N GLY A 114 -9.73 4.60 -16.96
CA GLY A 114 -10.30 3.75 -15.91
C GLY A 114 -9.27 3.21 -14.93
N ILE A 115 -9.47 1.97 -14.48
CA ILE A 115 -8.61 1.28 -13.50
C ILE A 115 -7.93 0.10 -14.18
N TRP A 116 -6.62 0.01 -13.99
CA TRP A 116 -5.78 -1.08 -14.44
C TRP A 116 -5.39 -1.97 -13.27
N GLU A 117 -5.32 -3.28 -13.52
CA GLU A 117 -4.92 -4.27 -12.54
C GLU A 117 -3.75 -5.11 -13.05
N ASN A 118 -2.82 -5.40 -12.15
CA ASN A 118 -1.77 -6.39 -12.35
C ASN A 118 -1.56 -7.21 -11.06
N GLU A 119 -0.85 -8.33 -11.11
CA GLU A 119 -0.47 -9.07 -9.89
C GLU A 119 0.63 -8.33 -9.16
N LEU A 120 0.64 -8.36 -7.82
CA LEU A 120 1.77 -7.78 -7.08
C LEU A 120 3.09 -8.42 -7.54
N TYR A 121 4.14 -7.60 -7.69
CA TYR A 121 5.48 -7.98 -8.15
C TYR A 121 6.03 -9.18 -7.37
N GLU A 122 5.85 -9.16 -6.05
CA GLU A 122 6.21 -10.25 -5.15
C GLU A 122 5.10 -10.49 -4.12
N PRO A 123 5.01 -11.70 -3.53
CA PRO A 123 4.01 -11.99 -2.52
C PRO A 123 4.22 -11.13 -1.27
N SER A 124 3.12 -10.72 -0.64
CA SER A 124 3.18 -10.02 0.65
C SER A 124 3.10 -11.01 1.81
N SER A 125 3.94 -10.86 2.83
CA SER A 125 3.80 -11.59 4.09
C SER A 125 2.52 -11.18 4.83
N LEU A 126 1.96 -12.10 5.62
CA LEU A 126 0.79 -11.80 6.46
C LEU A 126 1.13 -10.69 7.46
N VAL A 127 0.34 -9.62 7.46
CA VAL A 127 0.39 -8.55 8.48
C VAL A 127 -0.97 -8.49 9.14
N ALA A 128 -1.02 -8.75 10.45
CA ALA A 128 -2.24 -8.59 11.23
C ALA A 128 -2.42 -7.12 11.60
N ASP A 129 -3.54 -6.56 11.17
CA ASP A 129 -3.94 -5.19 11.51
C ASP A 129 -5.48 -5.09 11.55
N PHE A 130 -5.97 -4.28 12.49
CA PHE A 130 -7.39 -4.01 12.70
C PHE A 130 -7.56 -2.68 13.41
N SER A 131 -8.68 -2.01 13.15
CA SER A 131 -9.08 -0.80 13.85
C SER A 131 -10.47 -0.96 14.44
N SER A 132 -10.77 -0.23 15.51
CA SER A 132 -12.13 -0.06 15.99
C SER A 132 -12.78 1.15 15.31
N ASN A 133 -14.10 1.12 15.21
CA ASN A 133 -14.87 2.27 14.75
C ASN A 133 -14.85 3.48 15.71
N PHE A 134 -14.44 3.27 16.96
CA PHE A 134 -14.29 4.30 17.98
C PHE A 134 -12.95 4.15 18.73
N GLU A 135 -12.30 5.27 19.04
CA GLU A 135 -11.06 5.31 19.82
C GLU A 135 -11.31 5.01 21.32
N ALA A 136 -12.44 5.47 21.85
CA ALA A 136 -12.85 5.22 23.23
C ALA A 136 -14.38 5.04 23.31
N PHE A 137 -14.83 4.29 24.29
CA PHE A 137 -16.25 4.15 24.65
C PHE A 137 -16.41 4.38 26.15
N TYR A 138 -17.54 4.97 26.55
CA TYR A 138 -17.76 5.43 27.92
C TYR A 138 -18.88 4.67 28.64
N CYS A 139 -19.83 4.13 27.89
CA CYS A 139 -20.99 3.45 28.46
C CYS A 139 -20.84 1.93 28.31
N PRO A 140 -20.90 1.16 29.41
CA PRO A 140 -21.05 -0.28 29.33
C PRO A 140 -22.32 -0.62 28.52
N GLY A 141 -22.16 -1.37 27.43
CA GLY A 141 -23.26 -1.77 26.54
C GLY A 141 -23.14 -1.23 25.11
N ASP A 142 -22.23 -0.28 24.85
CA ASP A 142 -21.97 0.20 23.49
C ASP A 142 -21.37 -0.91 22.61
N THR A 143 -21.84 -1.01 21.36
CA THR A 143 -21.32 -1.97 20.38
C THR A 143 -20.09 -1.40 19.68
N LEU A 144 -18.95 -2.04 19.86
CA LEU A 144 -17.72 -1.78 19.10
C LEU A 144 -17.69 -2.64 17.84
N LYS A 145 -17.45 -2.00 16.70
CA LYS A 145 -17.21 -2.67 15.42
C LYS A 145 -15.72 -2.62 15.13
N PHE A 146 -15.15 -3.77 14.79
CA PHE A 146 -13.76 -3.86 14.33
C PHE A 146 -13.72 -4.02 12.82
N VAL A 147 -12.78 -3.34 12.19
CA VAL A 147 -12.51 -3.40 10.76
C VAL A 147 -11.12 -3.99 10.56
N PRO A 148 -10.97 -5.11 9.83
CA PRO A 148 -9.67 -5.66 9.52
C PRO A 148 -8.96 -4.78 8.46
N HIS A 149 -7.72 -4.43 8.72
CA HIS A 149 -6.80 -3.75 7.79
C HIS A 149 -5.62 -4.64 7.41
N SER A 150 -5.73 -5.94 7.72
CA SER A 150 -4.67 -6.91 7.58
C SER A 150 -4.24 -7.11 6.12
N VAL A 151 -2.94 -7.31 5.92
CA VAL A 151 -2.37 -7.78 4.66
C VAL A 151 -2.53 -9.28 4.64
N ALA A 152 -3.59 -9.75 4.00
CA ALA A 152 -3.94 -11.17 4.01
C ALA A 152 -4.65 -11.55 2.72
N SER A 153 -4.50 -12.80 2.31
CA SER A 153 -5.20 -13.34 1.14
C SER A 153 -6.69 -13.56 1.43
N ALA A 154 -7.49 -13.75 0.38
CA ALA A 154 -8.93 -14.03 0.48
C ALA A 154 -9.28 -15.24 1.38
N GLY A 155 -8.37 -16.21 1.52
CA GLY A 155 -8.56 -17.41 2.32
C GLY A 155 -8.09 -17.30 3.77
N ALA A 156 -7.61 -16.13 4.22
CA ALA A 156 -7.14 -15.96 5.58
C ALA A 156 -8.28 -16.12 6.60
N THR A 157 -7.99 -16.81 7.70
CA THR A 157 -8.90 -16.92 8.85
C THR A 157 -8.41 -16.02 9.97
N TYR A 158 -9.36 -15.42 10.69
CA TYR A 158 -9.06 -14.47 11.76
C TYR A 158 -9.58 -15.04 13.07
N GLN A 159 -8.71 -15.09 14.08
CA GLN A 159 -9.10 -15.37 15.46
C GLN A 159 -8.66 -14.19 16.34
N TRP A 160 -9.63 -13.59 17.01
CA TRP A 160 -9.39 -12.50 17.97
C TRP A 160 -9.63 -13.03 19.37
N SER A 161 -8.72 -12.72 20.29
CA SER A 161 -8.91 -12.97 21.72
C SER A 161 -8.60 -11.69 22.49
N PHE A 162 -9.51 -11.29 23.36
CA PHE A 162 -9.34 -10.14 24.23
C PHE A 162 -9.30 -10.64 25.68
N PRO A 163 -8.12 -10.74 26.32
CA PRO A 163 -8.03 -11.19 27.70
C PRO A 163 -8.63 -10.12 28.63
N GLY A 164 -9.88 -10.32 29.02
CA GLY A 164 -10.66 -9.39 29.84
C GLY A 164 -12.16 -9.57 29.56
N ARG A 165 -13.03 -9.34 30.55
CA ARG A 165 -14.49 -9.49 30.39
C ARG A 165 -15.03 -8.47 29.37
N ILE A 166 -14.99 -8.80 28.09
CA ILE A 166 -15.77 -8.15 27.04
C ILE A 166 -16.87 -9.14 26.66
N THR A 167 -18.06 -8.97 27.25
CA THR A 167 -19.27 -9.67 26.81
C THR A 167 -19.84 -8.93 25.60
N GLY A 168 -19.43 -9.34 24.40
CA GLY A 168 -19.98 -8.84 23.14
C GLY A 168 -19.89 -9.92 22.07
N VAL A 169 -20.99 -10.15 21.34
CA VAL A 169 -21.05 -11.12 20.24
C VAL A 169 -20.47 -10.46 19.00
N PHE A 170 -19.37 -10.98 18.48
CA PHE A 170 -18.78 -10.54 17.22
C PHE A 170 -19.41 -11.32 16.06
N HIS A 171 -20.11 -10.62 15.17
CA HIS A 171 -20.65 -11.21 13.95
C HIS A 171 -19.81 -10.80 12.75
N SER A 172 -18.96 -11.69 12.25
CA SER A 172 -18.18 -11.53 11.02
C SER A 172 -18.96 -11.98 9.77
N ASN A 173 -20.20 -11.50 9.60
CA ASN A 173 -21.26 -11.96 8.69
C ASN A 173 -22.21 -12.97 9.33
N VAL A 174 -23.44 -12.51 9.62
CA VAL A 174 -24.60 -13.40 9.76
C VAL A 174 -25.50 -13.14 8.57
N SER A 175 -25.48 -14.08 7.62
CA SER A 175 -26.61 -14.32 6.73
C SER A 175 -27.76 -14.82 7.60
N CYS A 176 -28.84 -14.06 7.67
CA CYS A 176 -30.06 -14.52 8.31
C CYS A 176 -30.68 -15.61 7.41
N HIS A 177 -30.62 -16.87 7.84
CA HIS A 177 -31.52 -17.89 7.33
C HIS A 177 -32.77 -17.91 8.21
N ASN A 178 -33.92 -17.82 7.53
CA ASN A 178 -35.26 -17.87 8.11
C ASN A 178 -35.46 -19.08 9.03
N LEU A 179 -36.13 -18.83 10.15
CA LEU A 179 -37.31 -19.60 10.57
C LEU A 179 -38.39 -18.60 11.01
#